data_AF-A0A7J3UBT6-F1
#
_entry.id   AF-A0A7J3UBT6-F1
#
_cell.length_a   1.000
_cell.length_b   1.000
_cell.length_c   1.000
_cell.angle_alpha   90.00
_cell.angle_beta   90.00
_cell.angle_gamma   90.00
#
_symmetry.space_group_name_H-M   'P 1'
#
loop_
_entity.id
_entity.type
_entity.pdbx_description
1 polymer ?
#
loop_
_entity_poly.entity_id
_entity_poly.type
_entity_poly.pdbx_seq_one_letter_code
_entity_poly.pdbx_strand_id
1 'polypeptide(L)'
;MGFDRKTYIVPDNTNFDGKTIRVDGDVVVGNACTVDFNIEAERFFAGERAKINGNITTKSDVRIDLFSVINGNISCGGNAYIADGTEINGKLSLKGDLDVGDNVEIRDGFEAKGWINIRSPIPMVIYVLLYLLEL
;
A
#
# COMPACT_ATOMS: atom_id res chain seq x y z
N MET A 1 12.07 -0.18 -19.07
CA MET A 1 10.96 0.59 -19.67
C MET A 1 10.40 1.45 -18.56
N GLY A 2 10.81 2.72 -18.50
CA GLY A 2 10.50 3.60 -17.36
C GLY A 2 9.15 4.26 -17.56
N PHE A 3 8.28 4.18 -16.55
CA PHE A 3 6.97 4.84 -16.55
C PHE A 3 7.17 6.36 -16.60
N ASP A 4 6.70 7.00 -17.67
CA ASP A 4 6.65 8.46 -17.78
C ASP A 4 5.55 9.00 -16.84
N ARG A 5 5.91 9.95 -15.98
CA ARG A 5 5.03 10.55 -14.96
C ARG A 5 3.80 11.28 -15.52
N LYS A 6 3.72 11.47 -16.85
CA LYS A 6 2.56 12.07 -17.54
C LYS A 6 1.58 11.07 -18.13
N THR A 7 1.88 9.77 -18.08
CA THR A 7 1.05 8.76 -18.72
C THR A 7 0.13 8.10 -17.69
N TYR A 8 -1.16 8.38 -17.78
CA TYR A 8 -2.20 7.62 -17.08
C TYR A 8 -2.65 6.49 -18.01
N ILE A 9 -2.23 5.26 -17.74
CA ILE A 9 -2.59 4.07 -18.54
C ILE A 9 -3.75 3.39 -17.83
N VAL A 10 -4.90 3.34 -18.50
CA VAL A 10 -6.04 2.52 -18.07
C VAL A 10 -5.95 1.20 -18.84
N PRO A 11 -5.75 0.05 -18.18
CA PRO A 11 -5.67 -1.24 -18.85
C PRO A 11 -6.94 -1.59 -19.62
N ASP A 12 -6.77 -2.39 -20.67
CA ASP A 12 -7.90 -2.94 -21.42
C ASP A 12 -8.82 -3.75 -20.48
N ASN A 13 -10.14 -3.66 -20.71
CA ASN A 13 -11.21 -4.21 -19.85
C ASN A 13 -11.42 -3.53 -18.49
N THR A 14 -10.80 -2.37 -18.21
CA THR A 14 -11.14 -1.61 -17.00
C THR A 14 -12.60 -1.12 -17.08
N ASN A 15 -13.44 -1.55 -16.13
CA ASN A 15 -14.81 -1.07 -16.02
C ASN A 15 -14.92 -0.02 -14.90
N PHE A 16 -15.40 1.17 -15.25
CA PHE A 16 -15.71 2.24 -14.30
C PHE A 16 -17.19 2.17 -13.93
N ASP A 17 -17.50 1.52 -12.82
CA ASP A 17 -18.86 1.48 -12.28
C ASP A 17 -19.00 2.54 -11.18
N GLY A 18 -19.29 3.78 -11.59
CA GLY A 18 -19.65 4.93 -10.74
C GLY A 18 -18.56 5.44 -9.78
N LYS A 19 -18.11 4.60 -8.84
CA LYS A 19 -17.08 4.87 -7.84
C LYS A 19 -16.00 3.78 -7.74
N THR A 20 -16.05 2.73 -8.55
CA THR A 20 -15.10 1.61 -8.47
C THR A 20 -14.35 1.41 -9.78
N ILE A 21 -13.02 1.31 -9.69
CA ILE A 21 -12.12 0.91 -10.76
C ILE A 21 -11.85 -0.58 -10.58
N ARG A 22 -12.37 -1.41 -11.50
CA ARG A 22 -12.12 -2.85 -11.51
C ARG A 22 -11.12 -3.19 -12.63
N VAL A 23 -10.03 -3.85 -12.24
CA VAL A 23 -8.96 -4.29 -13.14
C VAL A 23 -8.72 -5.78 -12.88
N ASP A 24 -8.65 -6.59 -13.94
CA ASP A 24 -8.41 -8.04 -13.79
C ASP A 24 -6.95 -8.36 -13.42
N GLY A 25 -6.03 -7.42 -13.60
CA GLY A 25 -4.63 -7.51 -13.25
C GLY A 25 -4.22 -6.62 -12.09
N ASP A 26 -2.94 -6.25 -12.08
CA ASP A 26 -2.34 -5.44 -11.02
C ASP A 26 -2.62 -3.96 -11.22
N VAL A 27 -2.82 -3.24 -10.11
CA VAL A 27 -2.97 -1.78 -10.09
C VAL A 27 -1.75 -1.16 -9.40
N VAL A 28 -1.14 -0.19 -10.08
CA VAL A 28 -0.03 0.59 -9.54
C VAL A 28 -0.42 2.07 -9.48
N VAL A 29 -0.41 2.64 -8.29
CA VAL A 29 -0.57 4.07 -8.04
C VAL A 29 0.81 4.65 -7.83
N GLY A 30 1.19 5.64 -8.64
CA GLY A 30 2.49 6.29 -8.56
C GLY A 30 2.68 7.13 -7.29
N ASN A 31 3.91 7.57 -7.07
CA ASN A 31 4.25 8.43 -5.93
C ASN A 31 3.49 9.76 -6.00
N ALA A 32 3.03 10.25 -4.85
CA ALA A 32 2.28 11.49 -4.69
C ALA A 32 1.02 11.59 -5.57
N CYS A 33 0.44 10.45 -5.95
CA CYS A 33 -0.83 10.41 -6.68
C CYS A 33 -2.02 10.34 -5.71
N THR A 34 -3.15 10.89 -6.14
CA THR A 34 -4.43 10.78 -5.43
C THR A 34 -5.41 9.98 -6.27
N VAL A 35 -6.13 9.05 -5.64
CA VAL A 35 -7.19 8.25 -6.25
C VAL A 35 -8.45 8.37 -5.43
N ASP A 36 -9.55 8.87 -6.02
CA ASP A 36 -10.83 9.11 -5.33
C ASP A 36 -11.87 7.99 -5.55
N PHE A 37 -11.41 6.81 -5.97
CA PHE A 37 -12.24 5.67 -6.33
C PHE A 37 -11.88 4.44 -5.48
N ASN A 38 -12.85 3.54 -5.33
CA ASN A 38 -12.57 2.18 -4.87
C ASN A 38 -11.75 1.44 -5.94
N ILE A 39 -10.92 0.50 -5.50
CA ILE A 39 -10.03 -0.27 -6.38
C ILE A 39 -10.28 -1.75 -6.14
N GLU A 40 -10.60 -2.47 -7.21
CA GLU A 40 -10.66 -3.93 -7.24
C GLU A 40 -9.62 -4.45 -8.22
N ALA A 41 -8.64 -5.22 -7.73
CA ALA A 41 -7.50 -5.67 -8.51
C ALA A 41 -7.04 -7.10 -8.13
N GLU A 42 -6.14 -7.68 -8.92
CA GLU A 42 -5.42 -8.89 -8.51
C GLU A 42 -4.44 -8.56 -7.39
N ARG A 43 -3.55 -7.59 -7.63
CA ARG A 43 -2.64 -6.99 -6.63
C ARG A 43 -2.71 -5.47 -6.67
N PHE A 44 -2.35 -4.85 -5.55
CA PHE A 44 -2.34 -3.39 -5.44
C PHE A 44 -0.99 -2.88 -4.92
N PHE A 45 -0.44 -1.89 -5.61
CA PHE A 45 0.79 -1.20 -5.25
C PHE A 45 0.51 0.30 -5.17
N ALA A 46 0.73 0.90 -4.01
CA ALA A 46 0.75 2.35 -3.83
C ALA A 46 2.19 2.81 -3.59
N GLY A 47 2.66 3.72 -4.42
CA GLY A 47 3.94 4.39 -4.23
C GLY A 47 3.93 5.39 -3.08
N GLU A 48 5.07 6.04 -2.86
CA GLU A 48 5.28 6.93 -1.71
C GLU A 48 4.31 8.12 -1.72
N ARG A 49 3.79 8.49 -0.55
CA ARG A 49 2.89 9.64 -0.38
C ARG A 49 1.62 9.57 -1.23
N ALA A 50 1.19 8.37 -1.60
CA ALA A 50 -0.05 8.19 -2.33
C ALA A 50 -1.25 8.41 -1.40
N LYS A 51 -2.34 8.97 -1.93
CA LYS A 51 -3.58 9.18 -1.19
C LYS A 51 -4.74 8.48 -1.86
N ILE A 52 -5.36 7.52 -1.19
CA ILE A 52 -6.47 6.75 -1.76
C ILE A 52 -7.72 7.06 -0.92
N ASN A 53 -8.72 7.65 -1.55
CA ASN A 53 -10.01 8.02 -0.92
C ASN A 53 -11.10 7.03 -1.35
N GLY A 54 -10.83 5.74 -1.16
CA GLY A 54 -11.73 4.66 -1.52
C GLY A 54 -11.30 3.35 -0.86
N ASN A 55 -12.16 2.34 -0.95
CA ASN A 55 -11.85 1.00 -0.46
C ASN A 55 -10.95 0.25 -1.46
N ILE A 56 -10.03 -0.55 -0.95
CA ILE A 56 -9.14 -1.39 -1.75
C ILE A 56 -9.51 -2.85 -1.50
N THR A 57 -9.80 -3.58 -2.57
CA THR A 57 -10.06 -5.02 -2.52
C THR A 57 -9.12 -5.72 -3.48
N THR A 58 -8.28 -6.62 -2.98
CA THR A 58 -7.37 -7.43 -3.81
C THR A 58 -7.59 -8.92 -3.58
N LYS A 59 -7.41 -9.70 -4.64
CA LYS A 59 -7.43 -11.17 -4.55
C LYS A 59 -6.12 -11.73 -3.98
N SER A 60 -5.00 -11.07 -4.31
CA SER A 60 -3.65 -11.38 -3.83
C SER A 60 -3.16 -10.20 -2.97
N ASP A 61 -1.90 -9.78 -3.14
CA ASP A 61 -1.17 -8.98 -2.17
C ASP A 61 -1.40 -7.47 -2.30
N VAL A 62 -1.15 -6.76 -1.19
CA VAL A 62 -1.17 -5.29 -1.11
C VAL A 62 0.19 -4.78 -0.66
N ARG A 63 0.73 -3.78 -1.36
CA ARG A 63 1.93 -3.05 -0.96
C ARG A 63 1.64 -1.56 -0.92
N ILE A 64 1.83 -0.95 0.24
CA ILE A 64 1.68 0.50 0.43
C ILE A 64 3.02 1.06 0.89
N ASP A 65 3.54 2.03 0.14
CA ASP A 65 4.82 2.66 0.41
C ASP A 65 4.70 3.88 1.33
N LEU A 66 5.86 4.40 1.74
CA LEU A 66 6.06 5.37 2.82
C LEU A 66 5.10 6.56 2.78
N PHE A 67 4.64 6.98 3.96
CA PHE A 67 3.85 8.20 4.18
C PHE A 67 2.56 8.29 3.33
N SER A 68 2.00 7.14 2.96
CA SER A 68 0.74 7.09 2.21
C SER A 68 -0.46 7.16 3.13
N VAL A 69 -1.60 7.58 2.60
CA VAL A 69 -2.85 7.71 3.36
C VAL A 69 -3.98 6.99 2.63
N ILE A 70 -4.59 6.01 3.30
CA ILE A 70 -5.74 5.27 2.79
C ILE A 70 -6.97 5.66 3.61
N ASN A 71 -7.87 6.41 2.99
CA ASN A 71 -9.17 6.82 3.54
C ASN A 71 -10.26 5.81 3.16
N GLY A 72 -10.07 4.56 3.54
CA GLY A 72 -11.00 3.47 3.25
C GLY A 72 -10.55 2.15 3.87
N ASN A 73 -11.37 1.12 3.68
CA ASN A 73 -11.07 -0.23 4.12
C ASN A 73 -10.18 -0.95 3.11
N ILE A 74 -9.33 -1.84 3.60
CA ILE A 74 -8.46 -2.70 2.79
C ILE A 74 -8.84 -4.15 3.04
N SER A 75 -9.28 -4.85 1.99
CA SER A 75 -9.50 -6.29 2.00
C SER A 75 -8.51 -6.98 1.07
N CYS A 76 -7.61 -7.78 1.64
CA CYS A 76 -6.55 -8.46 0.92
C CYS A 76 -6.72 -9.97 1.03
N GLY A 77 -6.79 -10.64 -0.11
CA GLY A 77 -6.81 -12.10 -0.18
C GLY A 77 -5.45 -12.77 0.04
N GLY A 78 -4.36 -12.01 0.01
CA GLY A 78 -2.99 -12.47 0.27
C GLY A 78 -2.32 -11.75 1.44
N ASN A 79 -1.05 -11.41 1.25
CA ASN A 79 -0.22 -10.72 2.23
C ASN A 79 -0.32 -9.20 2.09
N ALA A 80 -0.06 -8.45 3.16
CA ALA A 80 0.07 -7.00 3.09
C ALA A 80 1.39 -6.50 3.64
N TYR A 81 2.02 -5.59 2.88
CA TYR A 81 3.20 -4.84 3.28
C TYR A 81 2.81 -3.37 3.42
N ILE A 82 2.90 -2.84 4.64
CA ILE A 82 2.59 -1.44 4.96
C ILE A 82 3.89 -0.76 5.41
N ALA A 83 4.35 0.23 4.66
CA ALA A 83 5.59 0.95 4.93
C ALA A 83 5.43 2.03 6.01
N ASP A 84 6.57 2.55 6.46
CA ASP A 84 6.64 3.48 7.59
C ASP A 84 5.82 4.76 7.39
N GLY A 85 5.22 5.24 8.47
CA GLY A 85 4.44 6.49 8.48
C GLY A 85 3.13 6.43 7.68
N THR A 86 2.66 5.25 7.31
CA THR A 86 1.39 5.08 6.58
C THR A 86 0.19 5.19 7.53
N GLU A 87 -0.84 5.89 7.09
CA GLU A 87 -2.13 5.98 7.80
C GLU A 87 -3.23 5.22 7.04
N ILE A 88 -3.90 4.30 7.72
CA ILE A 88 -5.09 3.61 7.24
C ILE A 88 -6.27 4.02 8.12
N ASN A 89 -7.17 4.84 7.57
CA ASN A 89 -8.30 5.41 8.29
C ASN A 89 -9.53 4.51 8.31
N GLY A 90 -9.44 3.30 7.76
CA GLY A 90 -10.45 2.25 7.83
C GLY A 90 -9.88 0.97 8.44
N LYS A 91 -10.56 -0.15 8.18
CA LYS A 91 -10.18 -1.48 8.65
C LYS A 91 -9.25 -2.19 7.65
N LEU A 92 -8.22 -2.87 8.15
CA LEU A 92 -7.34 -3.74 7.37
C LEU A 92 -7.70 -5.22 7.61
N SER A 93 -8.08 -5.96 6.57
CA SER A 93 -8.43 -7.38 6.67
C SER A 93 -7.66 -8.22 5.66
N LEU A 94 -6.91 -9.20 6.16
CA LEU A 94 -5.94 -9.98 5.40
C LEU A 94 -6.16 -11.47 5.63
N LYS A 95 -6.09 -12.26 4.56
CA LYS A 95 -6.06 -13.73 4.65
C LYS A 95 -4.65 -14.30 4.84
N GLY A 96 -3.61 -13.53 4.52
CA GLY A 96 -2.21 -13.90 4.68
C GLY A 96 -1.51 -13.17 5.84
N ASP A 97 -0.21 -13.00 5.67
CA ASP A 97 0.70 -12.35 6.62
C ASP A 97 0.62 -10.82 6.52
N LEU A 98 0.93 -10.15 7.62
CA LEU A 98 0.99 -8.70 7.75
C LEU A 98 2.40 -8.26 8.12
N ASP A 99 3.07 -7.56 7.22
CA ASP A 99 4.34 -6.89 7.42
C ASP A 99 4.10 -5.38 7.62
N VAL A 100 4.38 -4.86 8.82
CA VAL A 100 4.17 -3.45 9.17
C VAL A 100 5.49 -2.78 9.47
N GLY A 101 5.67 -1.58 8.91
CA GLY A 101 6.77 -0.68 9.19
C GLY A 101 6.59 0.10 10.49
N ASP A 102 7.44 1.11 10.67
CA ASP A 102 7.43 1.97 11.84
C ASP A 102 6.37 3.08 11.75
N ASN A 103 5.81 3.46 12.89
CA ASN A 103 4.81 4.53 12.98
C ASN A 103 3.62 4.37 12.00
N VAL A 104 3.10 3.16 11.83
CA VAL A 104 1.88 2.90 11.04
C VAL A 104 0.66 3.01 11.94
N GLU A 105 -0.35 3.74 11.49
CA GLU A 105 -1.63 3.92 12.20
C GLU A 105 -2.77 3.22 11.43
N ILE A 106 -3.56 2.40 12.12
CA ILE A 106 -4.78 1.77 11.59
C ILE A 106 -5.95 2.08 12.53
N ARG A 107 -6.87 2.95 12.10
CA ARG A 107 -7.88 3.53 12.99
C ARG A 107 -9.00 2.58 13.37
N ASP A 108 -9.55 1.83 12.42
CA ASP A 108 -10.67 0.92 12.68
C ASP A 108 -10.20 -0.52 13.00
N GLY A 109 -8.91 -0.67 13.30
CA GLY A 109 -8.28 -1.95 13.63
C GLY A 109 -7.91 -2.80 12.42
N PHE A 110 -7.26 -3.93 12.70
CA PHE A 110 -6.81 -4.87 11.68
C PHE A 110 -7.06 -6.33 12.07
N GLU A 111 -7.18 -7.19 11.05
CA GLU A 111 -7.30 -8.64 11.18
C GLU A 111 -6.38 -9.30 10.16
N ALA A 112 -5.45 -10.12 10.64
CA ALA A 112 -4.59 -10.95 9.81
C ALA A 112 -4.77 -12.41 10.21
N LYS A 113 -4.96 -13.30 9.23
CA LYS A 113 -5.03 -14.76 9.48
C LYS A 113 -3.66 -15.42 9.53
N GLY A 114 -2.65 -14.80 8.92
CA GLY A 114 -1.26 -15.22 8.96
C GLY A 114 -0.46 -14.58 10.11
N TRP A 115 0.85 -14.55 9.94
CA TRP A 115 1.80 -13.97 10.89
C TRP A 115 1.80 -12.45 10.81
N ILE A 116 1.98 -11.79 11.95
CA ILE A 116 2.15 -10.34 12.02
C ILE A 116 3.61 -10.06 12.37
N ASN A 117 4.30 -9.37 11.48
CA ASN A 117 5.68 -8.95 11.63
C ASN A 117 5.73 -7.42 11.66
N ILE A 118 6.22 -6.88 12.78
CA ILE A 118 6.39 -5.44 12.97
C ILE A 118 7.89 -5.18 12.91
N ARG A 119 8.33 -4.47 11.88
CA ARG A 119 9.73 -4.15 11.66
C ARG A 119 10.02 -2.74 12.13
N SER A 120 11.08 -2.61 12.91
CA SER A 120 11.69 -1.32 13.21
C SER A 120 12.80 -1.03 12.19
N PRO A 121 12.86 0.17 11.60
CA PRO A 121 13.98 0.57 10.76
C PRO A 121 15.26 0.52 11.59
N ILE A 122 16.37 0.20 10.92
CA ILE A 122 17.69 0.24 11.56
C ILE A 122 17.90 1.65 12.11
N PRO A 123 18.17 1.81 13.42
CA PRO A 123 18.41 3.12 13.99
C PRO A 123 19.46 3.89 13.19
N MET A 124 19.19 5.14 12.84
CA MET A 124 20.10 6.01 12.05
C MET A 124 21.52 6.07 12.64
N VAL A 125 21.65 5.94 13.97
CA VAL A 125 22.95 5.87 14.64
C VAL A 125 23.81 4.69 14.17
N ILE A 126 23.21 3.53 13.87
CA ILE A 126 23.94 2.37 13.35
C ILE A 126 24.41 2.66 11.92
N TYR A 127 23.58 3.30 11.10
CA TYR A 127 23.98 3.71 9.75
C TYR A 127 25.16 4.68 9.77
N VAL A 128 25.11 5.70 10.63
CA VAL A 128 26.22 6.65 10.83
C VAL A 128 27.48 5.92 11.32
N LEU A 129 27.34 4.99 12.27
CA LEU A 129 28.46 4.24 12.81
C LEU A 129 29.13 3.34 11.74
N LEU A 130 28.35 2.66 10.91
CA LEU A 130 28.88 1.86 9.80
C LEU A 130 29.59 2.76 8.77
N TYR A 131 28.99 3.89 8.40
CA TYR A 131 29.61 4.86 7.49
C TYR A 131 30.96 5.38 8.01
N LEU A 132 31.04 5.68 9.32
CA LEU A 132 32.28 6.14 9.95
C LEU A 132 33.35 5.04 10.07
N LEU A 133 32.96 3.76 10.12
CA LEU A 133 33.90 2.64 10.16
C LEU A 133 34.51 2.31 8.79
N GLU A 134 33.89 2.76 7.69
CA GLU A 134 34.40 2.60 6.33
C GLU A 134 35.33 3.74 5.87
N LEU A 135 35.48 4.79 6.69
CA LEU A 135 36.44 5.89 6.51
C LEU A 135 37.80 5.57 7.15
#